data_AF-W6KYT9-F1
#
_entry.id   AF-W6KYT9-F1
#
_cell.length_a   1.000
_cell.length_b   1.000
_cell.length_c   1.000
_cell.angle_alpha   90.00
_cell.angle_beta   90.00
_cell.angle_gamma   90.00
#
_symmetry.space_group_name_H-M   'P 1'
#
loop_
_entity.id
_entity.type
_entity.pdbx_description
1 polymer ?
#
loop_
_entity_poly.entity_id
_entity_poly.type
_entity_poly.pdbx_seq_one_letter_code
_entity_poly.pdbx_strand_id
1 'polypeptide(L)'
;MADKDALMNVFPYAVWFPSPDYDTRMSLLQHFVISKIPPGQEGEASTTDVHSPFLYEQLALLTEGWTTGQLKRIVERTLSERRIEQLLQRPLQASDFVIALAEEKALSEGEVKKMIEFHNSLPFTMRRANPPEDFPADETGAGKSRKSTSKKVKK
;
A
#
# COMPACT_ATOMS: atom_id res chain seq x y z
N MET A 1 24.12 -0.05 -11.65
CA MET A 1 22.77 0.52 -11.53
C MET A 1 22.01 0.11 -12.78
N ALA A 2 20.88 -0.57 -12.67
CA ALA A 2 20.06 -0.90 -13.85
C ALA A 2 19.58 0.39 -14.52
N ASP A 3 19.59 0.43 -15.84
CA ASP A 3 19.18 1.59 -16.61
C ASP A 3 17.65 1.78 -16.53
N LYS A 4 17.22 2.95 -16.03
CA LYS A 4 15.81 3.27 -15.78
C LYS A 4 15.02 3.23 -17.09
N ASP A 5 15.63 3.67 -18.18
CA ASP A 5 14.99 3.75 -19.49
C ASP A 5 14.79 2.35 -20.09
N ALA A 6 15.76 1.45 -19.87
CA ALA A 6 15.62 0.04 -20.26
C ALA A 6 14.47 -0.65 -19.51
N LEU A 7 14.28 -0.36 -18.21
CA LEU A 7 13.17 -0.90 -17.41
C LEU A 7 11.81 -0.44 -17.92
N MET A 8 11.67 0.84 -18.30
CA MET A 8 10.41 1.38 -18.82
C MET A 8 10.00 0.78 -20.16
N ASN A 9 10.96 0.35 -20.98
CA ASN A 9 10.68 -0.31 -22.26
C ASN A 9 10.15 -1.74 -22.08
N VAL A 10 10.49 -2.40 -20.96
CA VAL A 10 10.07 -3.79 -20.66
C VAL A 10 8.78 -3.82 -19.84
N PHE A 11 8.63 -2.91 -18.88
CA PHE A 11 7.49 -2.87 -17.97
C PHE A 11 6.50 -1.76 -18.36
N PRO A 12 5.36 -2.10 -19.00
CA PRO A 12 4.41 -1.10 -19.49
C PRO A 12 3.59 -0.42 -18.38
N TYR A 13 3.59 -0.99 -17.17
CA TYR A 13 2.83 -0.48 -16.03
C TYR A 13 3.71 -0.43 -14.78
N ALA A 14 3.48 0.61 -13.97
CA ALA A 14 4.04 0.74 -12.64
C ALA A 14 2.90 0.88 -11.64
N VAL A 15 2.86 -0.01 -10.65
CA VAL A 15 1.87 0.00 -9.56
C VAL A 15 2.58 0.32 -8.27
N TRP A 16 2.05 1.33 -7.56
CA TRP A 16 2.53 1.74 -6.25
C TRP A 16 1.61 1.19 -5.16
N PHE A 17 2.20 0.59 -4.14
CA PHE A 17 1.49 0.12 -2.94
C PHE A 17 1.91 0.99 -1.75
N PRO A 18 1.12 2.00 -1.38
CA PRO A 18 1.42 2.83 -0.21
C PRO A 18 1.26 2.04 1.09
N SER A 19 1.75 2.61 2.20
CA SER A 19 1.41 2.09 3.53
C SER A 19 -0.12 2.11 3.73
N PRO A 20 -0.70 1.10 4.39
CA PRO A 20 -2.14 1.00 4.62
C PRO A 20 -2.68 2.19 5.42
N ASP A 21 -3.84 2.70 5.01
CA ASP A 21 -4.62 3.67 5.76
C ASP A 21 -5.18 3.05 7.06
N TYR A 22 -5.80 3.88 7.90
CA TYR A 22 -6.28 3.44 9.22
C TYR A 22 -7.28 2.28 9.13
N ASP A 23 -8.28 2.39 8.26
CA ASP A 23 -9.33 1.39 8.09
C ASP A 23 -8.77 0.07 7.53
N THR A 24 -7.81 0.17 6.60
CA THR A 24 -7.10 -0.99 6.05
C THR A 24 -6.24 -1.63 7.13
N ARG A 25 -5.56 -0.85 8.00
CA ARG A 25 -4.79 -1.42 9.12
C ARG A 25 -5.68 -2.20 10.09
N MET A 26 -6.84 -1.66 10.46
CA MET A 26 -7.80 -2.36 11.30
C MET A 26 -8.22 -3.69 10.67
N SER A 27 -8.65 -3.64 9.40
CA SER A 27 -9.08 -4.83 8.65
C SER A 27 -7.96 -5.87 8.50
N LEU A 28 -6.73 -5.42 8.22
CA LEU A 28 -5.56 -6.29 8.10
C LEU A 28 -5.19 -6.95 9.42
N LEU A 29 -5.17 -6.19 10.51
CA LEU A 29 -4.85 -6.71 11.84
C LEU A 29 -5.87 -7.76 12.28
N GLN A 30 -7.16 -7.48 12.08
CA GLN A 30 -8.23 -8.43 12.34
C GLN A 30 -8.06 -9.69 11.49
N HIS A 31 -7.82 -9.54 10.19
CA HIS A 31 -7.57 -10.66 9.30
C HIS A 31 -6.36 -11.49 9.75
N PHE A 32 -5.23 -10.86 10.11
CA PHE A 32 -4.03 -11.57 10.52
C PHE A 32 -4.23 -12.33 11.83
N VAL A 33 -4.88 -11.72 12.82
CA VAL A 33 -5.19 -12.36 14.10
C VAL A 33 -6.08 -13.59 13.89
N ILE A 34 -7.19 -13.42 13.17
CA ILE A 34 -8.12 -14.53 12.89
C ILE A 34 -7.43 -15.64 12.09
N SER A 35 -6.66 -15.28 11.05
CA SER A 35 -5.95 -16.26 10.21
C SER A 35 -4.91 -17.10 10.95
N LYS A 36 -4.45 -16.65 12.12
CA LYS A 36 -3.48 -17.36 12.94
C LYS A 36 -4.13 -18.32 13.93
N ILE A 37 -5.40 -18.11 14.26
CA ILE A 37 -6.13 -18.96 15.20
C ILE A 37 -6.70 -20.13 14.41
N PRO A 38 -6.46 -21.39 14.84
CA PRO A 38 -7.04 -22.55 14.18
C PRO A 38 -8.57 -22.54 14.23
N PRO A 39 -9.27 -22.95 13.16
CA PRO A 39 -10.71 -23.03 13.15
C PRO A 39 -11.19 -24.00 14.24
N GLY A 40 -12.14 -23.56 15.06
CA GLY A 40 -12.65 -24.33 16.21
C GLY A 40 -12.03 -23.96 17.57
N GLN A 41 -10.90 -23.25 17.61
CA GLN A 41 -10.44 -22.55 18.83
C GLN A 41 -10.98 -21.11 18.93
N GLU A 42 -11.72 -20.69 17.91
CA GLU A 42 -12.48 -19.44 17.85
C GLU A 42 -13.70 -19.46 18.80
N GLY A 43 -14.10 -20.63 19.30
CA GLY A 43 -15.44 -20.88 19.82
C GLY A 43 -15.53 -21.26 21.30
N GLU A 44 -15.38 -20.27 22.18
CA GLU A 44 -16.31 -20.04 23.32
C GLU A 44 -16.40 -18.51 23.57
N ALA A 45 -16.45 -17.79 22.44
CA ALA A 45 -16.16 -16.37 22.28
C ALA A 45 -17.37 -15.45 22.49
N SER A 46 -17.94 -15.45 23.70
CA SER A 46 -18.62 -14.23 24.18
C SER A 46 -17.67 -13.32 24.98
N THR A 47 -16.47 -13.83 25.31
CA THR A 47 -15.48 -13.18 26.19
C THR A 47 -14.05 -13.16 25.63
N THR A 48 -13.79 -13.73 24.45
CA THR A 48 -12.48 -13.60 23.80
C THR A 48 -12.43 -12.31 23.00
N ASP A 49 -11.67 -11.34 23.49
CA ASP A 49 -11.39 -10.02 22.90
C ASP A 49 -10.84 -10.01 21.46
N VAL A 50 -10.69 -11.17 20.83
CA VAL A 50 -10.28 -11.35 19.42
C VAL A 50 -11.26 -10.68 18.46
N HIS A 51 -12.55 -10.60 18.78
CA HIS A 51 -13.52 -9.87 17.97
C HIS A 51 -13.78 -8.44 18.47
N SER A 52 -13.05 -8.00 19.50
CA SER A 52 -13.23 -6.65 20.05
C SER A 52 -12.70 -5.61 19.07
N PRO A 53 -13.55 -4.68 18.58
CA PRO A 53 -13.09 -3.62 17.68
C PRO A 53 -12.05 -2.71 18.39
N PHE A 54 -12.19 -2.54 19.71
CA PHE A 54 -11.34 -1.68 20.52
C PHE A 54 -9.86 -2.12 20.50
N LEU A 55 -9.59 -3.44 20.50
CA LEU A 55 -8.25 -3.97 20.36
C LEU A 55 -7.60 -3.49 19.05
N TYR A 56 -8.34 -3.57 17.95
CA TYR A 56 -7.84 -3.22 16.62
C TYR A 56 -7.70 -1.71 16.43
N GLU A 57 -8.60 -0.91 17.00
CA GLU A 57 -8.49 0.56 17.03
C GLU A 57 -7.19 1.00 17.72
N GLN A 58 -6.90 0.44 18.90
CA GLN A 58 -5.68 0.76 19.65
C GLN A 58 -4.42 0.38 18.86
N LEU A 59 -4.40 -0.83 18.28
CA LEU A 59 -3.25 -1.27 17.48
C LEU A 59 -3.10 -0.43 16.20
N ALA A 60 -4.20 -0.06 15.54
CA ALA A 60 -4.16 0.76 14.33
C ALA A 60 -3.64 2.18 14.58
N LEU A 61 -3.91 2.75 15.77
CA LEU A 61 -3.33 4.02 16.22
C LEU A 61 -1.83 3.90 16.50
N LEU A 62 -1.41 2.83 17.17
CA LEU A 62 0.01 2.62 17.54
C LEU A 62 0.90 2.27 16.34
N THR A 63 0.32 1.79 15.24
CA THR A 63 1.05 1.31 14.06
C THR A 63 0.90 2.24 12.85
N GLU A 64 0.72 3.54 13.09
CA GLU A 64 0.66 4.54 12.02
C GLU A 64 1.95 4.54 11.16
N GLY A 65 1.78 4.57 9.85
CA GLY A 65 2.88 4.56 8.88
C GLY A 65 3.51 3.19 8.63
N TRP A 66 3.09 2.16 9.37
CA TRP A 66 3.65 0.82 9.23
C TRP A 66 3.16 0.13 7.94
N THR A 67 4.05 -0.68 7.37
CA THR A 67 3.75 -1.54 6.22
C THR A 67 2.91 -2.74 6.63
N THR A 68 2.14 -3.30 5.69
CA THR A 68 1.39 -4.56 5.88
C THR A 68 2.27 -5.70 6.41
N GLY A 69 3.54 -5.75 5.98
CA GLY A 69 4.50 -6.74 6.47
C GLY A 69 4.85 -6.57 7.94
N GLN A 70 4.99 -5.34 8.44
CA GLN A 70 5.21 -5.06 9.87
C GLN A 70 4.01 -5.49 10.70
N LEU A 71 2.79 -5.16 10.25
CA LEU A 71 1.54 -5.56 10.92
C LEU A 71 1.42 -7.08 11.03
N LYS A 72 1.73 -7.81 9.96
CA LYS A 72 1.74 -9.27 9.98
C LYS A 72 2.77 -9.81 10.99
N ARG A 73 4.00 -9.27 10.98
CA ARG A 73 5.08 -9.74 11.86
C ARG A 73 4.75 -9.55 13.34
N ILE A 74 4.15 -8.42 13.72
CA ILE A 74 3.79 -8.23 15.14
C ILE A 74 2.73 -9.23 15.58
N VAL A 75 1.74 -9.54 14.73
CA VAL A 75 0.73 -10.55 15.04
C VAL A 75 1.38 -11.92 15.18
N GLU A 76 2.30 -12.27 14.28
CA GLU A 76 3.03 -13.54 14.32
C GLU A 76 3.92 -13.70 15.56
N ARG A 77 4.54 -12.61 16.03
CA ARG A 77 5.37 -12.63 17.25
C ARG A 77 4.51 -12.72 18.52
N THR A 78 3.39 -12.01 18.56
CA THR A 78 2.47 -12.02 19.70
C THR A 78 1.75 -13.37 19.80
N LEU A 79 1.18 -13.85 18.70
CA LEU A 79 0.40 -15.09 18.63
C LEU A 79 1.29 -16.30 18.34
N SER A 80 2.20 -16.60 19.26
CA SER A 80 2.90 -17.89 19.28
C SER A 80 1.92 -19.05 19.54
N GLU A 81 2.31 -20.28 19.19
CA GLU A 81 1.51 -21.49 19.45
C GLU A 81 1.06 -21.57 20.91
N ARG A 82 1.99 -21.34 21.84
CA ARG A 82 1.70 -21.28 23.28
C ARG A 82 0.68 -20.18 23.63
N ARG A 83 0.76 -19.01 22.99
CA ARG A 83 -0.20 -17.92 23.27
C ARG A 83 -1.60 -18.29 22.77
N ILE A 84 -1.69 -18.94 21.61
CA ILE A 84 -2.93 -19.42 21.00
C ILE A 84 -3.64 -20.41 21.93
N GLU A 85 -2.92 -21.40 22.47
CA GLU A 85 -3.47 -22.36 23.45
C GLU A 85 -4.05 -21.68 24.70
N GLN A 86 -3.48 -20.54 25.11
CA GLN A 86 -3.89 -19.79 26.30
C GLN A 86 -5.05 -18.83 26.04
N LEU A 87 -5.50 -18.66 24.79
CA LEU A 87 -6.58 -17.71 24.45
C LEU A 87 -7.90 -18.04 25.16
N LEU A 88 -8.16 -19.32 25.43
CA LEU A 88 -9.36 -19.77 26.14
C LEU A 88 -9.40 -19.30 27.60
N GLN A 89 -8.24 -19.21 28.26
CA GLN A 89 -8.14 -18.85 29.68
C GLN A 89 -7.83 -17.37 29.89
N ARG A 90 -7.10 -16.76 28.94
CA ARG A 90 -6.69 -15.37 28.97
C ARG A 90 -6.96 -14.74 27.60
N PRO A 91 -7.96 -13.85 27.48
CA PRO A 91 -8.32 -13.26 26.21
C PRO A 91 -7.21 -12.34 25.69
N LEU A 92 -7.23 -12.07 24.39
CA LEU A 92 -6.19 -11.31 23.70
C LEU A 92 -6.34 -9.82 24.00
N GLN A 93 -5.31 -9.19 24.54
CA GLN A 93 -5.35 -7.77 24.93
C GLN A 93 -4.31 -6.97 24.14
N ALA A 94 -4.53 -5.65 24.00
CA ALA A 94 -3.58 -4.79 23.28
C ALA A 94 -2.19 -4.78 23.95
N SER A 95 -2.15 -4.97 25.27
CA SER A 95 -0.93 -5.07 26.05
C SER A 95 -0.06 -6.27 25.67
N ASP A 96 -0.63 -7.34 25.10
CA ASP A 96 0.12 -8.52 24.66
C ASP A 96 1.06 -8.17 23.49
N PHE A 97 0.74 -7.12 22.73
CA PHE A 97 1.52 -6.70 21.57
C PHE A 97 2.69 -5.78 21.93
N VAL A 98 2.79 -5.30 23.17
CA VAL A 98 3.78 -4.28 23.57
C VAL A 98 5.22 -4.72 23.27
N ILE A 99 5.56 -5.98 23.55
CA ILE A 99 6.91 -6.51 23.29
C ILE A 99 7.19 -6.53 21.79
N ALA A 100 6.25 -7.08 20.99
CA ALA A 100 6.39 -7.13 19.54
C ALA A 100 6.46 -5.74 18.90
N LEU A 101 5.72 -4.77 19.44
CA LEU A 101 5.74 -3.37 19.01
C LEU A 101 7.10 -2.73 19.31
N ALA A 102 7.67 -2.97 20.49
CA ALA A 102 8.96 -2.40 20.89
C ALA A 102 10.15 -2.94 20.09
N GLU A 103 10.07 -4.20 19.64
CA GLU A 103 11.11 -4.86 18.85
C GLU A 103 11.01 -4.55 17.35
N GLU A 104 9.85 -4.11 16.86
CA GLU A 104 9.67 -3.86 15.43
C GLU A 104 10.46 -2.63 15.00
N LYS A 105 11.30 -2.80 13.97
CA LYS A 105 12.13 -1.72 13.45
C LYS A 105 11.26 -0.66 12.77
N ALA A 106 11.48 0.60 13.15
CA ALA A 106 10.86 1.74 12.49
C ALA A 106 11.26 1.83 11.01
N LEU A 107 10.31 2.24 10.17
CA LEU A 107 10.54 2.42 8.74
C LEU A 107 11.41 3.67 8.52
N SER A 108 12.41 3.59 7.64
CA SER A 108 13.25 4.74 7.35
C SER A 108 12.48 5.75 6.51
N GLU A 109 12.21 6.94 7.07
CA GLU A 109 11.59 8.04 6.31
C GLU A 109 12.36 8.38 5.03
N GLY A 110 13.69 8.25 5.06
CA GLY A 110 14.55 8.50 3.90
C GLY A 110 14.32 7.48 2.78
N GLU A 111 14.08 6.21 3.12
CA GLU A 111 13.75 5.17 2.15
C GLU A 111 12.35 5.39 1.56
N VAL A 112 11.37 5.76 2.40
CA VAL A 112 10.02 6.09 1.95
C VAL A 112 10.04 7.26 0.96
N LYS A 113 10.75 8.35 1.29
CA LYS A 113 10.88 9.52 0.41
C LYS A 113 11.52 9.17 -0.93
N LYS A 114 12.65 8.45 -0.92
CA LYS A 114 13.32 7.99 -2.15
C LYS A 114 12.39 7.17 -3.03
N MET A 115 11.57 6.34 -2.42
CA MET A 115 10.65 5.48 -3.14
C MET A 115 9.48 6.29 -3.76
N ILE A 116 8.93 7.26 -3.03
CA ILE A 116 7.93 8.20 -3.56
C ILE A 116 8.50 9.04 -4.70
N GLU A 117 9.71 9.58 -4.54
CA GLU A 117 10.43 10.33 -5.57
C GLU A 117 10.67 9.47 -6.82
N PHE A 118 11.12 8.23 -6.63
CA PHE A 118 11.30 7.28 -7.72
C PHE A 118 9.98 7.06 -8.47
N HIS A 119 8.89 6.76 -7.76
CA HIS A 119 7.58 6.52 -8.36
C HIS A 119 7.04 7.75 -9.13
N ASN A 120 7.18 8.93 -8.55
CA ASN A 120 6.76 10.19 -9.18
C ASN A 120 7.62 10.57 -10.39
N SER A 121 8.86 10.09 -10.44
CA SER A 121 9.75 10.30 -11.59
C SER A 121 9.45 9.38 -12.78
N LEU A 122 8.52 8.42 -12.65
CA LEU A 122 8.16 7.52 -13.74
C LEU A 122 7.24 8.23 -14.74
N PRO A 123 7.47 8.13 -16.06
CA PRO A 123 6.66 8.83 -17.06
C PRO A 123 5.19 8.39 -17.07
N PHE A 124 4.89 7.19 -16.56
CA PHE A 124 3.51 6.68 -16.46
C PHE A 124 2.66 7.44 -15.45
N THR A 125 3.25 7.98 -14.36
CA THR A 125 2.52 8.77 -13.36
C THR A 125 2.27 10.19 -13.85
N MET A 126 3.16 10.75 -14.68
CA MET A 126 2.98 12.05 -15.32
C MET A 126 1.89 12.06 -16.41
N ARG A 127 1.69 10.94 -17.13
CA ARG A 127 0.62 10.79 -18.15
C ARG A 127 -0.80 10.83 -17.57
N ARG A 128 -0.97 10.64 -16.25
CA ARG A 128 -2.28 10.71 -15.58
C ARG A 128 -2.64 12.11 -15.10
N ALA A 129 -1.65 13.01 -14.92
CA ALA A 129 -1.89 14.38 -14.47
C ALA A 129 -2.32 15.31 -15.61
N ASN A 130 -1.85 15.05 -16.83
CA ASN A 130 -2.35 15.62 -18.07
C ASN A 130 -2.52 14.46 -19.06
N PRO A 131 -3.73 13.91 -19.26
CA PRO A 131 -3.94 13.05 -20.41
C PRO A 131 -3.64 13.90 -21.65
N PRO A 132 -2.66 13.53 -22.51
CA PRO A 132 -2.57 14.15 -23.82
C PRO A 132 -3.91 13.88 -24.51
N GLU A 133 -4.62 14.93 -24.90
CA GLU A 133 -5.66 14.80 -25.92
C GLU A 133 -5.05 14.00 -27.06
N ASP A 134 -5.68 12.86 -27.36
CA ASP A 134 -5.46 11.96 -28.49
C ASP A 134 -4.06 11.98 -29.10
N PHE A 135 -3.28 10.92 -28.88
CA PHE A 135 -2.14 10.61 -29.73
C PHE A 135 -2.59 10.76 -31.20
N PRO A 136 -2.12 11.77 -31.96
CA PRO A 136 -2.44 11.80 -33.37
C PRO A 136 -1.73 10.59 -33.96
N ALA A 137 -2.52 9.67 -34.52
CA ALA A 137 -1.98 8.53 -35.24
C ALA A 137 -1.02 9.06 -36.30
N ASP A 138 0.23 8.61 -36.22
CA ASP A 138 1.26 8.92 -37.21
C ASP A 138 0.88 8.17 -38.50
N GLU A 139 0.01 8.77 -39.32
CA GLU A 139 -0.21 8.32 -40.68
C GLU A 139 0.73 9.06 -41.62
N THR A 140 1.86 8.40 -41.87
CA THR A 140 2.66 8.60 -43.07
C THR A 140 1.79 8.45 -44.32
N GLY A 141 1.63 9.51 -45.12
CA GLY A 141 1.36 9.36 -46.55
C GLY A 141 0.50 10.42 -47.24
N ALA A 142 1.12 11.08 -48.21
CA ALA A 142 0.55 11.63 -49.44
C ALA A 142 -0.09 13.05 -49.43
N GLY A 143 0.49 13.92 -50.27
CA GLY A 143 -0.32 14.64 -51.27
C GLY A 143 -0.35 16.17 -51.24
N LYS A 144 0.64 16.78 -51.91
CA LYS A 144 0.64 18.06 -52.65
C LYS A 144 -0.62 18.96 -52.70
N SER A 145 -0.31 20.27 -52.71
CA SER A 145 -0.98 21.44 -53.35
C SER A 145 -1.92 22.23 -52.42
N ARG A 146 -2.03 23.56 -52.45
CA ARG A 146 -1.54 24.61 -53.36
C ARG A 146 -1.64 25.97 -52.63
N LYS A 147 -0.71 26.86 -52.96
CA LYS A 147 -0.60 28.28 -52.58
C LYS A 147 -1.84 29.11 -52.97
N SER A 148 -2.35 29.97 -52.07
CA SER A 148 -2.94 31.27 -52.47
C SER A 148 -2.83 32.31 -51.36
N THR A 149 -2.17 33.40 -51.75
CA THR A 149 -1.89 34.67 -51.08
C THR A 149 -3.16 35.52 -50.84
N SER A 150 -3.06 36.49 -49.92
CA SER A 150 -3.84 37.74 -49.73
C SER A 150 -4.57 37.78 -48.38
N LYS A 151 -4.63 38.86 -47.59
CA LYS A 151 -4.29 40.28 -47.80
C LYS A 151 -4.15 40.96 -46.42
N LYS A 152 -3.25 41.95 -46.33
CA LYS A 152 -3.13 42.96 -45.25
C LYS A 152 -4.46 43.67 -44.96
N VAL A 153 -4.55 44.24 -43.74
CA VAL A 153 -4.97 45.62 -43.32
C VAL A 153 -5.73 45.50 -41.98
N LYS A 154 -5.14 45.78 -40.82
CA LYS A 154 -4.76 47.07 -40.19
C LYS A 154 -5.97 47.90 -39.71
N LYS A 155 -6.22 47.94 -38.41
CA LYS A 155 -6.24 49.18 -37.61
C LYS A 155 -6.10 48.87 -36.13
#